data_AF-A0A7F8QEA0-F1
#
_entry.id   AF-A0A7F8QEA0-F1
#
_cell.length_a   1.000
_cell.length_b   1.000
_cell.length_c   1.000
_cell.angle_alpha   90.00
_cell.angle_beta   90.00
_cell.angle_gamma   90.00
#
_symmetry.space_group_name_H-M   'P 1'
#
loop_
_entity.id
_entity.type
_entity.pdbx_description
1 polymer ?
#
loop_
_entity_poly.entity_id
_entity_poly.type
_entity_poly.pdbx_seq_one_letter_code
_entity_poly.pdbx_strand_id
1 'polypeptide(L)'
;MKVTLSALDTCESSFTPLVVLELAQDVKEETKEWLKNRIISKKEDGGAQLLFRPLLNKYEKETLENQNLYLVGASKITLLLGAEAIGLVKECNDNTMRAFTYGTRHNFKDFDDDNDDFLTVAECQFIIKHELENLRARNEKMIPGYPQAKLYPGKSL
;
A
#
# COMPACT_ATOMS: atom_id res chain seq x y z
N MET A 1 24.54 27.59 -7.73
CA MET A 1 24.41 26.35 -8.52
C MET A 1 22.93 26.08 -8.71
N LYS A 2 22.45 26.11 -9.95
CA LYS A 2 21.05 25.82 -10.32
C LYS A 2 20.90 24.29 -10.28
N VAL A 3 20.11 23.77 -9.35
CA VAL A 3 19.70 22.35 -9.37
C VAL A 3 18.77 22.20 -10.57
N THR A 4 19.26 21.56 -11.63
CA THR A 4 18.47 21.27 -12.83
C THR A 4 17.50 20.15 -12.53
N LEU A 5 16.21 20.40 -12.82
CA LEU A 5 15.06 19.49 -12.64
C LEU A 5 15.26 18.08 -13.24
N SER A 6 16.24 17.90 -14.12
CA SER A 6 16.55 16.68 -14.86
C SER A 6 17.25 15.57 -14.04
N ALA A 7 17.49 15.78 -12.74
CA ALA A 7 18.07 14.76 -11.85
C ALA A 7 17.01 13.92 -11.11
N LEU A 8 15.73 14.21 -11.29
CA LEU A 8 14.61 13.49 -10.64
C LEU A 8 13.98 12.41 -11.53
N ASP A 9 14.46 12.22 -12.76
CA ASP A 9 13.92 11.27 -13.74
C ASP A 9 14.58 9.87 -13.70
N THR A 10 15.13 9.46 -12.55
CA THR A 10 15.31 8.02 -12.30
C THR A 10 13.97 7.47 -11.84
N CYS A 11 13.32 6.68 -12.70
CA CYS A 11 12.07 5.96 -12.49
C CYS A 11 12.05 5.16 -11.16
N GLU A 12 11.86 5.86 -10.05
CA GLU A 12 11.20 5.38 -8.85
C GLU A 12 9.71 5.62 -9.07
N SER A 13 8.88 4.64 -8.74
CA SER A 13 7.44 4.80 -8.79
C SER A 13 7.05 6.01 -7.92
N SER A 14 6.78 7.14 -8.56
CA SER A 14 6.36 8.36 -7.89
C SER A 14 4.94 8.15 -7.40
N PHE A 15 4.80 7.73 -6.15
CA PHE A 15 3.51 7.65 -5.48
C PHE A 15 3.57 8.41 -4.16
N THR A 16 2.42 8.94 -3.77
CA THR A 16 2.26 9.63 -2.48
C THR A 16 2.38 8.63 -1.34
N PRO A 17 3.39 8.74 -0.47
CA PRO A 17 3.55 7.83 0.67
C PRO A 17 2.43 8.10 1.69
N LEU A 18 1.74 7.04 2.11
CA LEU A 18 0.62 7.13 3.05
C LEU A 18 0.91 6.41 4.36
N VAL A 19 1.62 5.28 4.31
CA VAL A 19 1.99 4.47 5.47
C VAL A 19 3.49 4.18 5.44
N VAL A 20 4.13 4.13 6.60
CA VAL A 20 5.53 3.72 6.77
C VAL A 20 5.58 2.36 7.46
N LEU A 21 6.37 1.44 6.92
CA LEU A 21 6.71 0.17 7.53
C LEU A 21 8.16 0.19 7.99
N GLU A 22 8.38 -0.07 9.28
CA GLU A 22 9.71 -0.23 9.87
C GLU A 22 9.97 -1.72 10.15
N LEU A 23 11.07 -2.25 9.63
CA LEU A 23 11.54 -3.60 9.95
C LEU A 23 12.71 -3.53 10.94
N ALA A 24 12.90 -4.59 11.71
CA ALA A 24 14.07 -4.72 12.59
C ALA A 24 15.38 -4.64 11.78
N GLN A 25 16.47 -4.20 12.42
CA GLN A 25 17.77 -3.97 11.74
C GLN A 25 18.28 -5.21 10.99
N ASP A 26 18.13 -6.38 11.58
CA ASP A 26 18.80 -7.61 11.15
C ASP A 26 17.93 -8.48 10.23
N VAL A 27 16.93 -7.88 9.57
CA VAL A 27 16.02 -8.62 8.71
C VAL A 27 16.73 -9.14 7.47
N LYS A 28 16.63 -10.46 7.25
CA LYS A 28 17.22 -11.13 6.08
C LYS A 28 16.62 -10.61 4.77
N GLU A 29 17.44 -10.48 3.74
CA GLU A 29 17.00 -10.00 2.43
C GLU A 29 15.93 -10.88 1.79
N GLU A 30 15.98 -12.21 1.99
CA GLU A 30 14.93 -13.13 1.55
C GLU A 30 13.56 -12.76 2.14
N THR A 31 13.53 -12.36 3.43
CA THR A 31 12.30 -11.93 4.11
C THR A 31 11.80 -10.60 3.58
N LYS A 32 12.71 -9.64 3.31
CA LYS A 32 12.37 -8.34 2.74
C LYS A 32 11.76 -8.49 1.34
N GLU A 33 12.38 -9.29 0.48
CA GLU A 33 11.88 -9.52 -0.87
C GLU A 33 10.56 -10.30 -0.86
N TRP A 34 10.42 -11.28 0.03
CA TRP A 34 9.14 -11.97 0.22
C TRP A 34 8.04 -11.02 0.67
N LEU A 35 8.27 -10.19 1.69
CA LEU A 35 7.27 -9.22 2.18
C LEU A 35 6.90 -8.21 1.10
N LYS A 36 7.89 -7.65 0.40
CA LYS A 36 7.68 -6.78 -0.75
C LYS A 36 6.78 -7.45 -1.78
N ASN A 37 7.07 -8.69 -2.17
CA ASN A 37 6.25 -9.44 -3.11
C ASN A 37 4.81 -9.62 -2.61
N ARG A 38 4.62 -9.97 -1.33
CA ARG A 38 3.27 -10.07 -0.73
C ARG A 38 2.52 -8.73 -0.79
N ILE A 39 3.18 -7.60 -0.60
CA ILE A 39 2.54 -6.27 -0.64
C ILE A 39 2.17 -5.86 -2.07
N ILE A 40 3.07 -6.07 -3.05
CA ILE A 40 2.87 -5.59 -4.43
C ILE A 40 2.04 -6.52 -5.31
N SER A 41 2.04 -7.83 -5.05
CA SER A 41 1.33 -8.81 -5.87
C SER A 41 -0.17 -8.50 -5.91
N LYS A 42 -0.82 -8.84 -7.02
CA LYS A 42 -2.25 -8.62 -7.20
C LYS A 42 -3.07 -9.42 -6.19
N LYS A 43 -4.33 -9.00 -5.99
CA LYS A 43 -5.26 -9.71 -5.10
C LYS A 43 -5.55 -11.15 -5.55
N GLU A 44 -5.64 -11.41 -6.85
CA GLU A 44 -5.81 -12.77 -7.41
C GLU A 44 -4.67 -13.72 -6.97
N ASP A 45 -3.44 -13.21 -6.97
CA ASP A 45 -2.24 -13.93 -6.54
C ASP A 45 -2.07 -13.98 -5.01
N GLY A 46 -2.92 -13.27 -4.25
CA GLY A 46 -2.90 -13.24 -2.79
C GLY A 46 -2.01 -12.18 -2.17
N GLY A 47 -1.66 -11.17 -2.95
CA GLY A 47 -1.05 -9.95 -2.42
C GLY A 47 -2.08 -8.86 -2.15
N ALA A 48 -1.58 -7.69 -1.75
CA ALA A 48 -2.39 -6.53 -1.40
C ALA A 48 -2.57 -5.52 -2.56
N GLN A 49 -1.84 -5.69 -3.67
CA GLN A 49 -1.84 -4.77 -4.82
C GLN A 49 -1.53 -3.31 -4.43
N LEU A 50 -0.60 -3.15 -3.48
CA LEU A 50 -0.14 -1.87 -2.98
C LEU A 50 1.18 -1.46 -3.64
N LEU A 51 1.52 -0.18 -3.51
CA LEU A 51 2.80 0.37 -3.94
C LEU A 51 3.78 0.33 -2.77
N PHE A 52 5.01 -0.12 -3.02
CA PHE A 52 6.03 -0.32 -2.00
C PHE A 52 7.38 0.16 -2.52
N ARG A 53 8.07 1.01 -1.76
CA ARG A 53 9.46 1.41 -2.05
C ARG A 53 10.25 1.66 -0.76
N PRO A 54 11.58 1.51 -0.76
CA PRO A 54 12.41 1.98 0.35
C PRO A 54 12.26 3.49 0.56
N LEU A 55 12.48 3.96 1.79
CA LEU A 55 12.49 5.40 2.09
C LEU A 55 13.56 6.14 1.26
N LEU A 56 14.78 5.60 1.26
CA LEU A 56 15.92 6.15 0.55
C LEU A 56 16.12 5.43 -0.78
N ASN A 57 16.34 6.20 -1.83
CA ASN A 57 16.69 5.65 -3.14
C ASN A 57 18.13 5.09 -3.13
N LYS A 58 18.53 4.39 -4.20
CA LYS A 58 19.85 3.72 -4.26
C LYS A 58 21.02 4.68 -4.04
N TYR A 59 20.92 5.91 -4.53
CA TYR A 59 21.98 6.92 -4.39
C TYR A 59 22.03 7.49 -2.97
N GLU A 60 20.87 7.73 -2.35
CA GLU A 60 20.78 8.22 -0.97
C GLU A 60 21.27 7.18 0.05
N LYS A 61 21.08 5.88 -0.23
CA LYS A 61 21.60 4.78 0.58
C LYS A 61 23.13 4.71 0.66
N GLU A 62 23.84 5.23 -0.34
CA GLU A 62 25.31 5.30 -0.29
C GLU A 62 25.79 6.40 0.67
N THR A 63 24.94 7.39 0.96
CA THR A 63 25.25 8.53 1.82
C THR A 63 24.65 8.46 3.22
N LEU A 64 23.59 7.68 3.41
CA LEU A 64 22.85 7.55 4.65
C LEU A 64 22.65 6.07 4.97
N GLU A 65 22.86 5.66 6.22
CA GLU A 65 22.54 4.30 6.65
C GLU A 65 21.06 4.03 6.39
N ASN A 66 20.79 2.99 5.60
CA ASN A 66 19.43 2.56 5.28
C ASN A 66 18.77 1.99 6.53
N GLN A 67 18.08 2.84 7.28
CA GLN A 67 17.07 2.43 8.25
C GLN A 67 16.06 1.57 7.48
N ASN A 68 15.70 0.38 7.96
CA ASN A 68 14.79 -0.55 7.26
C ASN A 68 13.34 -0.01 7.21
N LEU A 69 13.18 1.18 6.65
CA LEU A 69 11.98 1.97 6.50
C LEU A 69 11.53 1.88 5.05
N TYR A 70 10.26 1.55 4.88
CA TYR A 70 9.62 1.38 3.60
C TYR A 70 8.35 2.21 3.56
N LEU A 71 8.13 2.84 2.41
CA LEU A 71 6.96 3.64 2.13
C LEU A 71 5.95 2.77 1.41
N VAL A 72 4.70 2.87 1.86
CA VAL A 72 3.55 2.18 1.28
C VAL A 72 2.52 3.20 0.83
N GLY A 73 1.98 2.98 -0.36
CA GLY A 73 0.92 3.76 -0.96
C GLY A 73 0.04 2.88 -1.84
N ALA A 74 -0.81 3.51 -2.64
CA ALA A 74 -1.73 2.79 -3.51
C ALA A 74 -2.11 3.67 -4.70
N SER A 75 -2.57 3.03 -5.78
CA SER A 75 -3.22 3.75 -6.89
C SER A 75 -4.62 4.23 -6.46
N LYS A 76 -5.15 5.26 -7.13
CA LYS A 76 -6.53 5.73 -6.93
C LYS A 76 -7.55 4.58 -7.04
N ILE A 77 -7.43 3.75 -8.08
CA ILE A 77 -8.32 2.61 -8.30
C ILE A 77 -8.22 1.61 -7.15
N THR A 78 -7.00 1.29 -6.68
CA THR A 78 -6.80 0.40 -5.51
C THR A 78 -7.48 0.97 -4.26
N LEU A 79 -7.37 2.27 -4.01
CA LEU A 79 -8.01 2.93 -2.86
C LEU A 79 -9.54 2.89 -2.96
N LEU A 80 -10.12 3.17 -4.12
CA LEU A 80 -11.57 3.10 -4.32
C LEU A 80 -12.11 1.68 -4.15
N LEU A 81 -11.43 0.67 -4.70
CA LEU A 81 -11.80 -0.74 -4.49
C LEU A 81 -11.63 -1.15 -3.02
N GLY A 82 -10.62 -0.63 -2.33
CA GLY A 82 -10.45 -0.81 -0.89
C GLY A 82 -11.57 -0.16 -0.08
N ALA A 83 -12.02 1.04 -0.46
CA ALA A 83 -13.16 1.71 0.16
C ALA A 83 -14.46 0.91 0.02
N GLU A 84 -14.68 0.27 -1.13
CA GLU A 84 -15.78 -0.69 -1.33
C GLU A 84 -15.62 -1.91 -0.42
N ALA A 85 -14.42 -2.50 -0.36
CA ALA A 85 -14.16 -3.70 0.46
C ALA A 85 -14.39 -3.47 1.96
N ILE A 86 -14.09 -2.28 2.49
CA ILE A 86 -14.35 -1.93 3.90
C ILE A 86 -15.78 -1.42 4.14
N GLY A 87 -16.59 -1.26 3.08
CA GLY A 87 -17.97 -0.77 3.19
C GLY A 87 -18.06 0.69 3.64
N LEU A 88 -17.16 1.56 3.17
CA LEU A 88 -17.12 2.97 3.56
C LEU A 88 -18.43 3.68 3.17
N VAL A 89 -19.11 4.31 4.14
CA VAL A 89 -20.37 5.01 3.88
C VAL A 89 -20.11 6.47 3.51
N LYS A 90 -20.64 6.92 2.37
CA LYS A 90 -20.49 8.28 1.83
C LYS A 90 -21.86 8.87 1.44
N GLU A 91 -21.92 10.19 1.35
CA GLU A 91 -23.13 10.93 0.92
C GLU A 91 -23.31 10.80 -0.61
N CYS A 92 -24.54 10.51 -1.04
CA CYS A 92 -24.95 10.48 -2.44
C CYS A 92 -25.50 11.84 -2.91
N ASN A 93 -25.59 12.04 -4.22
CA ASN A 93 -26.15 13.26 -4.83
C ASN A 93 -27.63 13.51 -4.45
N ASP A 94 -28.35 12.48 -4.01
CA ASP A 94 -29.72 12.56 -3.48
C ASP A 94 -29.77 12.87 -1.96
N ASN A 95 -28.63 13.23 -1.36
CA ASN A 95 -28.42 13.47 0.07
C ASN A 95 -28.66 12.24 0.97
N THR A 96 -28.71 11.03 0.39
CA THR A 96 -28.76 9.78 1.18
C THR A 96 -27.35 9.29 1.52
N MET A 97 -27.21 8.53 2.62
CA MET A 97 -25.94 7.89 2.98
C MET A 97 -25.95 6.44 2.50
N ARG A 98 -24.96 6.04 1.69
CA ARG A 98 -24.87 4.68 1.15
C ARG A 98 -23.44 4.15 1.24
N ALA A 99 -23.30 2.84 1.31
CA ALA A 99 -21.99 2.19 1.19
C ALA A 99 -21.43 2.46 -0.21
N PHE A 100 -20.17 2.92 -0.26
CA PHE A 100 -19.45 3.19 -1.47
C PHE A 100 -19.26 1.91 -2.29
N THR A 101 -19.51 1.99 -3.61
CA THR A 101 -19.08 0.97 -4.55
C THR A 101 -18.48 1.63 -5.78
N TYR A 102 -17.42 1.05 -6.32
CA TYR A 102 -16.74 1.53 -7.51
C TYR A 102 -17.67 1.55 -8.73
N GLY A 103 -18.59 0.58 -8.81
CA GLY A 103 -19.58 0.49 -9.89
C GLY A 103 -20.60 1.63 -9.89
N THR A 104 -20.90 2.21 -8.73
CA THR A 104 -21.87 3.33 -8.58
C THR A 104 -21.22 4.65 -8.16
N ARG A 105 -19.90 4.78 -8.31
CA ARG A 105 -19.09 5.91 -7.80
C ARG A 105 -19.61 7.30 -8.22
N HIS A 106 -20.16 7.45 -9.42
CA HIS A 106 -20.73 8.71 -9.91
C HIS A 106 -22.02 9.16 -9.20
N ASN A 107 -22.62 8.30 -8.37
CA ASN A 107 -23.78 8.65 -7.56
C ASN A 107 -23.39 9.33 -6.24
N PHE A 108 -22.10 9.33 -5.89
CA PHE A 108 -21.59 9.94 -4.66
C PHE A 108 -21.25 11.40 -4.89
N LYS A 109 -21.56 12.20 -3.87
CA LYS A 109 -21.26 13.62 -3.86
C LYS A 109 -19.75 13.83 -3.88
N ASP A 110 -19.31 14.87 -4.58
CA ASP A 110 -17.91 15.28 -4.73
C ASP A 110 -16.99 14.22 -5.40
N PHE A 111 -17.54 13.15 -5.96
CA PHE A 111 -16.79 12.18 -6.74
C PHE A 111 -16.56 12.70 -8.18
N ASP A 112 -15.30 12.69 -8.60
CA ASP A 112 -14.88 12.99 -9.97
C ASP A 112 -13.71 12.04 -10.34
N ASP A 113 -13.71 11.51 -11.57
CA ASP A 113 -12.68 10.59 -12.04
C ASP A 113 -11.29 11.27 -12.09
N ASP A 114 -11.22 12.60 -12.22
CA ASP A 114 -9.98 13.37 -12.24
C ASP A 114 -9.59 13.98 -10.87
N ASN A 115 -10.48 13.88 -9.87
CA ASN A 115 -10.23 14.42 -8.52
C ASN A 115 -9.74 13.35 -7.54
N ASP A 116 -8.61 13.59 -6.88
CA ASP A 116 -8.01 12.67 -5.91
C ASP A 116 -8.49 12.92 -4.46
N ASP A 117 -9.29 13.95 -4.21
CA ASP A 117 -9.73 14.37 -2.87
C ASP A 117 -10.99 13.65 -2.35
N PHE A 118 -11.59 12.74 -3.13
CA PHE A 118 -12.80 12.02 -2.73
C PHE A 118 -12.61 11.18 -1.45
N LEU A 119 -11.43 10.56 -1.32
CA LEU A 119 -11.01 9.87 -0.11
C LEU A 119 -10.03 10.78 0.64
N THR A 120 -10.33 11.04 1.90
CA THR A 120 -9.42 11.76 2.78
C THR A 120 -8.14 10.94 3.02
N VAL A 121 -7.05 11.61 3.38
CA VAL A 121 -5.79 10.93 3.73
C VAL A 121 -5.99 9.88 4.82
N ALA A 122 -6.85 10.16 5.82
CA ALA A 122 -7.16 9.23 6.89
C ALA A 122 -7.90 7.96 6.39
N GLU A 123 -8.86 8.12 5.48
CA GLU A 123 -9.55 6.99 4.84
C GLU A 123 -8.55 6.17 4.00
N CYS A 124 -7.69 6.82 3.23
CA CYS A 124 -6.67 6.15 2.43
C CYS A 124 -5.68 5.35 3.30
N GLN A 125 -5.20 5.94 4.40
CA GLN A 125 -4.33 5.25 5.36
C GLN A 125 -5.04 4.07 6.04
N PHE A 126 -6.32 4.23 6.39
CA PHE A 126 -7.13 3.15 6.97
C PHE A 126 -7.33 2.00 5.99
N ILE A 127 -7.60 2.28 4.72
CA ILE A 127 -7.71 1.28 3.66
C ILE A 127 -6.38 0.51 3.52
N ILE A 128 -5.24 1.20 3.43
CA ILE A 128 -3.92 0.56 3.33
C ILE A 128 -3.65 -0.32 4.56
N LYS A 129 -3.95 0.18 5.77
CA LYS A 129 -3.86 -0.61 7.00
C LYS A 129 -4.71 -1.88 6.92
N HIS A 130 -5.96 -1.77 6.48
CA HIS A 130 -6.88 -2.90 6.35
C HIS A 130 -6.35 -3.94 5.37
N GLU A 131 -5.78 -3.53 4.22
CA GLU A 131 -5.19 -4.46 3.25
C GLU A 131 -3.97 -5.18 3.83
N LEU A 132 -3.09 -4.47 4.53
CA LEU A 132 -1.92 -5.06 5.18
C LEU A 132 -2.33 -6.05 6.29
N GLU A 133 -3.29 -5.68 7.14
CA GLU A 133 -3.85 -6.55 8.18
C GLU A 133 -4.61 -7.76 7.61
N ASN A 134 -4.99 -7.74 6.33
CA ASN A 134 -5.66 -8.83 5.64
C ASN A 134 -4.77 -9.65 4.70
N LEU A 135 -3.46 -9.40 4.71
CA LEU A 135 -2.50 -10.33 4.10
C LEU A 135 -2.48 -11.63 4.89
N ARG A 136 -2.73 -12.76 4.20
CA ARG A 136 -2.84 -14.09 4.82
C ARG A 136 -1.79 -15.04 4.25
N ALA A 137 -1.16 -15.83 5.10
CA ALA A 137 -0.37 -16.97 4.64
C ALA A 137 -1.24 -17.91 3.80
N ARG A 138 -0.71 -18.41 2.68
CA ARG A 138 -1.41 -19.35 1.79
C ARG A 138 -0.78 -20.73 1.90
N ASN A 139 0.43 -20.86 1.35
CA ASN A 139 1.16 -22.12 1.29
C ASN A 139 2.40 -22.10 2.19
N GLU A 140 2.79 -20.92 2.69
CA GLU A 140 3.94 -20.74 3.56
C GLU A 140 3.72 -21.42 4.91
N LYS A 141 4.70 -22.24 5.34
CA LYS A 141 4.71 -22.88 6.67
C LYS A 141 5.46 -22.06 7.72
N MET A 142 6.19 -21.04 7.27
CA MET A 142 6.98 -20.12 8.10
C MET A 142 7.35 -18.88 7.29
N ILE A 143 7.72 -17.80 7.98
CA ILE A 143 8.32 -16.63 7.34
C ILE A 143 9.69 -17.04 6.75
N PRO A 144 9.96 -16.75 5.46
CA PRO A 144 11.24 -17.07 4.85
C PRO A 144 12.41 -16.49 5.64
N GLY A 145 13.46 -17.28 5.84
CA GLY A 145 14.60 -16.89 6.70
C GLY A 145 14.39 -17.02 8.21
N TYR A 146 13.16 -17.25 8.71
CA TYR A 146 12.85 -17.32 10.15
C TYR A 146 12.07 -18.60 10.51
N PRO A 147 12.75 -19.76 10.70
CA PRO A 147 12.08 -21.05 10.92
C PRO A 147 11.19 -21.14 12.17
N GLN A 148 11.45 -20.30 13.16
CA GLN A 148 10.68 -20.17 14.39
C GLN A 148 9.36 -19.42 14.21
N ALA A 149 9.26 -18.56 13.19
CA ALA A 149 8.05 -17.81 12.87
C ALA A 149 7.14 -18.67 12.00
N LYS A 150 6.45 -19.63 12.62
CA LYS A 150 5.55 -20.57 11.93
C LYS A 150 4.30 -19.85 11.40
N LEU A 151 3.91 -20.27 10.20
CA LEU A 151 2.69 -19.82 9.53
C LEU A 151 1.80 -21.03 9.25
N TYR A 152 0.50 -20.78 9.20
CA TYR A 152 -0.50 -21.73 8.73
C TYR A 152 -1.47 -21.03 7.77
N PRO A 153 -2.11 -21.75 6.84
CA PRO A 153 -3.02 -21.15 5.88
C PRO A 153 -4.10 -20.31 6.57
N GLY A 154 -4.25 -19.05 6.13
CA GLY A 154 -5.19 -18.09 6.73
C GLY A 154 -4.66 -17.31 7.94
N LYS A 155 -3.43 -17.53 8.39
CA LYS A 155 -2.81 -16.68 9.42
C LYS A 155 -2.46 -15.31 8.84
N SER A 156 -2.76 -14.23 9.56
CA SER A 156 -2.26 -12.89 9.21
C SER A 156 -0.74 -12.87 9.22
N LEU A 157 -0.15 -12.31 8.17
CA LEU A 157 1.28 -12.07 8.07
C LEU A 157 1.72 -10.93 8.99
#